data_AF-A0A167I3I2-F1
#
_entry.id   AF-A0A167I3I2-F1
#
_cell.length_a   1.000
_cell.length_b   1.000
_cell.length_c   1.000
_cell.angle_alpha   90.00
_cell.angle_beta   90.00
_cell.angle_gamma   90.00
#
_symmetry.space_group_name_H-M   'P 1'
#
loop_
_entity.id
_entity.type
_entity.pdbx_description
1 polymer ?
#
loop_
_entity_poly.entity_id
_entity_poly.type
_entity_poly.pdbx_seq_one_letter_code
_entity_poly.pdbx_strand_id
1 'polypeptide(L)'
;MIDKLTKHLNIAQSQSAYNHKLSNINAKKATTVVAPQQAPPTNSDYTVRLSSPEENALKEAELEATLARPIVLGFGRNYTQPQVTLTGLGTDEFEKTYRFGELTDKAEVEDFLAQVDRLPPEQRHKFQYLKPTRELLELTKKLSDEDLAKFADVIVATATFDPKTGRFNNISEDLIQQFNTMSEEVLNSSINTMSHLLEQGQAYDFSSYPSPVGILDDEGREDALLTRYDEGHSILAQSFGMQKTANVHRYATLLLDNKLSDGQLLELNAHLDEGDYQTNIGIVDMAKTIKPYQQDSFFAMLNEADKSNKQNIFALVSKQLDWREHKHYLQSDAGEYAVNYDSLTSDRERQTLYSSMLKAYDEVGLSWMNEVIDLTHDAPAKSQSAIWQALMVDLEDTPDEFIHSDSIEKWVNTNLDAFVHGFVEQQIKDIRNFNQELESPYNLPGLSYVHLEKQKDEDLQNQTSIN
;
A
#
# COMPACT_ATOMS: atom_id res chain seq x y z
N MET A 1 -7.13 -32.27 25.78
CA MET A 1 -6.31 -31.93 24.59
C MET A 1 -7.03 -32.27 23.28
N ILE A 2 -7.87 -33.33 23.22
CA ILE A 2 -8.72 -33.65 22.06
C ILE A 2 -9.95 -32.70 21.95
N ASP A 3 -10.59 -32.33 23.06
CA ASP A 3 -11.84 -31.52 23.03
C ASP A 3 -11.69 -30.05 22.60
N LYS A 4 -10.48 -29.46 22.64
CA LYS A 4 -10.25 -28.08 22.16
C LYS A 4 -10.02 -28.01 20.65
N LEU A 5 -9.38 -29.02 20.06
CA LEU A 5 -9.20 -29.17 18.61
C LEU A 5 -10.52 -29.47 17.87
N THR A 6 -11.45 -30.18 18.52
CA THR A 6 -12.77 -30.48 17.94
C THR A 6 -13.69 -29.26 17.89
N LYS A 7 -13.49 -28.25 18.75
CA LYS A 7 -14.35 -27.05 18.81
C LYS A 7 -14.07 -26.06 17.68
N HIS A 8 -12.84 -26.00 17.15
CA HIS A 8 -12.49 -25.17 15.98
C HIS A 8 -13.00 -25.75 14.65
N LEU A 9 -13.21 -27.07 14.57
CA LEU A 9 -13.79 -27.76 13.41
C LEU A 9 -15.31 -27.51 13.22
N ASN A 10 -16.06 -27.32 14.31
CA ASN A 10 -17.53 -27.16 14.24
C ASN A 10 -18.01 -25.73 13.89
N ILE A 11 -17.17 -24.71 14.08
CA ILE A 11 -17.53 -23.32 13.73
C ILE A 11 -17.42 -23.08 12.22
N ALA A 12 -16.49 -23.77 11.54
CA ALA A 12 -16.39 -23.76 10.08
C ALA A 12 -17.52 -24.54 9.38
N GLN A 13 -18.13 -25.52 10.06
CA GLN A 13 -19.24 -26.32 9.52
C GLN A 13 -20.61 -25.62 9.62
N SER A 14 -20.83 -24.71 10.58
CA SER A 14 -22.12 -24.02 10.71
C SER A 14 -22.30 -22.88 9.69
N GLN A 15 -21.22 -22.29 9.19
CA GLN A 15 -21.27 -21.23 8.18
C GLN A 15 -21.36 -21.76 6.74
N SER A 16 -20.84 -22.97 6.45
CA SER A 16 -21.01 -23.61 5.13
C SER A 16 -22.43 -24.14 4.91
N ALA A 17 -23.14 -24.50 5.98
CA ALA A 17 -24.53 -24.96 5.92
C ALA A 17 -25.55 -23.85 5.56
N TYR A 18 -25.21 -22.58 5.80
CA TYR A 18 -26.08 -21.45 5.43
C TYR A 18 -25.99 -21.07 3.95
N ASN A 19 -24.82 -21.25 3.33
CA ASN A 19 -24.62 -20.93 1.91
C ASN A 19 -24.99 -22.09 0.96
N HIS A 20 -25.18 -23.32 1.45
CA HIS A 20 -25.54 -24.47 0.62
C HIS A 20 -27.05 -24.73 0.46
N LYS A 21 -27.94 -23.90 1.04
CA LYS A 21 -29.40 -24.08 0.87
C LYS A 21 -30.00 -23.49 -0.40
N LEU A 22 -29.20 -22.88 -1.28
CA LEU A 22 -29.68 -22.24 -2.51
C LEU A 22 -29.30 -22.95 -3.82
N SER A 23 -28.67 -24.14 -3.77
CA SER A 23 -28.16 -24.77 -5.00
C SER A 23 -28.40 -26.28 -5.11
N ASN A 24 -29.53 -26.81 -4.63
CA ASN A 24 -29.92 -28.19 -4.93
C ASN A 24 -31.44 -28.34 -5.09
N ILE A 25 -31.98 -27.69 -6.12
CA ILE A 25 -33.18 -28.18 -6.80
C ILE A 25 -32.69 -29.11 -7.91
N ASN A 26 -33.16 -30.36 -7.88
CA ASN A 26 -32.98 -31.44 -8.86
C ASN A 26 -31.68 -32.25 -8.85
N ALA A 27 -31.66 -33.33 -8.07
CA ALA A 27 -31.12 -34.61 -8.53
C ALA A 27 -31.80 -35.78 -7.78
N LYS A 28 -32.01 -36.88 -8.52
CA LYS A 28 -33.01 -37.93 -8.29
C LYS A 28 -32.66 -38.92 -7.18
N LYS A 29 -33.74 -39.48 -6.61
CA LYS A 29 -33.83 -40.70 -5.78
C LYS A 29 -32.93 -41.85 -6.27
N ALA A 30 -32.26 -42.51 -5.33
CA ALA A 30 -32.01 -43.94 -5.34
C ALA A 30 -32.05 -44.49 -3.91
N THR A 31 -32.45 -45.76 -3.80
CA THR A 31 -33.24 -46.37 -2.74
C THR A 31 -32.40 -47.02 -1.64
N THR A 32 -32.97 -47.03 -0.43
CA THR A 32 -32.56 -47.71 0.80
C THR A 32 -32.42 -49.24 0.64
N VAL A 33 -31.42 -49.82 1.30
CA VAL A 33 -31.41 -51.24 1.73
C VAL A 33 -31.03 -51.31 3.22
N VAL A 34 -31.71 -52.22 3.92
CA VAL A 34 -31.91 -52.31 5.38
C VAL A 34 -30.81 -53.13 6.09
N ALA A 35 -30.67 -52.84 7.39
CA ALA A 35 -29.75 -53.31 8.44
C ALA A 35 -29.63 -54.84 8.67
N PRO A 36 -28.79 -55.27 9.65
CA PRO A 36 -29.40 -55.59 10.94
C PRO A 36 -28.62 -55.15 12.20
N GLN A 37 -29.39 -54.90 13.26
CA GLN A 37 -28.96 -54.70 14.64
C GLN A 37 -28.45 -56.01 15.27
N GLN A 38 -27.39 -55.94 16.07
CA GLN A 38 -27.13 -56.89 17.17
C GLN A 38 -26.68 -56.14 18.43
N ALA A 39 -27.25 -56.59 19.56
CA ALA A 39 -27.07 -56.08 20.92
C ALA A 39 -25.74 -56.60 21.57
N PRO A 40 -25.34 -56.08 22.75
CA PRO A 40 -23.94 -56.01 23.16
C PRO A 40 -23.44 -57.24 23.96
N PRO A 41 -22.13 -57.50 23.94
CA PRO A 41 -21.40 -57.98 25.12
C PRO A 41 -20.17 -57.09 25.39
N THR A 42 -20.12 -56.39 26.52
CA THR A 42 -19.35 -56.72 27.73
C THR A 42 -17.83 -56.95 27.54
N ASN A 43 -17.09 -56.21 28.36
CA ASN A 43 -15.63 -56.18 28.57
C ASN A 43 -14.76 -55.48 27.52
N SER A 44 -14.36 -54.28 27.93
CA SER A 44 -13.30 -53.43 27.40
C SER A 44 -11.94 -54.12 27.50
N ASP A 45 -11.54 -54.82 26.45
CA ASP A 45 -10.14 -54.95 26.06
C ASP A 45 -9.86 -53.92 24.96
N TYR A 46 -8.92 -53.01 25.22
CA TYR A 46 -8.47 -52.05 24.22
C TYR A 46 -7.81 -52.81 23.06
N THR A 47 -8.52 -52.94 21.94
CA THR A 47 -7.90 -53.32 20.66
C THR A 47 -7.32 -52.07 20.02
N VAL A 48 -5.99 -51.99 19.98
CA VAL A 48 -5.29 -51.05 19.10
C VAL A 48 -5.61 -51.48 17.66
N ARG A 49 -6.58 -50.81 17.02
CA ARG A 49 -6.74 -50.89 15.58
C ARG A 49 -5.65 -50.03 14.94
N LEU A 50 -4.61 -50.69 14.44
CA LEU A 50 -3.72 -50.09 13.45
C LEU A 50 -4.57 -49.80 12.21
N SER A 51 -4.60 -48.54 11.79
CA SER A 51 -5.35 -48.09 10.62
C SER A 51 -4.96 -48.91 9.40
N SER A 52 -5.95 -49.36 8.63
CA SER A 52 -5.67 -50.17 7.44
C SER A 52 -4.96 -49.31 6.37
N PRO A 53 -4.18 -49.92 5.45
CA PRO A 53 -3.58 -49.20 4.32
C PRO A 53 -4.61 -48.41 3.51
N GLU A 54 -5.84 -48.89 3.42
CA GLU A 54 -6.96 -48.23 2.74
C GLU A 54 -7.49 -47.01 3.52
N GLU A 55 -7.55 -47.06 4.86
CA GLU A 55 -7.90 -45.89 5.69
C GLU A 55 -6.81 -44.81 5.66
N ASN A 56 -5.55 -45.21 5.55
CA ASN A 56 -4.44 -44.27 5.38
C ASN A 56 -4.41 -43.65 3.98
N ALA A 57 -4.68 -44.44 2.93
CA ALA A 57 -4.81 -43.92 1.57
C ALA A 57 -6.02 -42.99 1.42
N LEU A 58 -7.14 -43.27 2.11
CA LEU A 58 -8.30 -42.39 2.11
C LEU A 58 -8.00 -41.06 2.83
N LYS A 59 -7.26 -41.10 3.94
CA LYS A 59 -6.79 -39.90 4.66
C LYS A 59 -5.76 -39.11 3.87
N GLU A 60 -4.85 -39.77 3.16
CA GLU A 60 -3.91 -39.11 2.24
C GLU A 60 -4.65 -38.45 1.07
N ALA A 61 -5.64 -39.13 0.49
CA ALA A 61 -6.45 -38.56 -0.58
C ALA A 61 -7.35 -37.39 -0.11
N GLU A 62 -7.90 -37.44 1.11
CA GLU A 62 -8.62 -36.31 1.72
C GLU A 62 -7.67 -35.14 2.02
N LEU A 63 -6.44 -35.41 2.45
CA LEU A 63 -5.43 -34.39 2.69
C LEU A 63 -4.95 -33.76 1.37
N GLU A 64 -4.68 -34.54 0.32
CA GLU A 64 -4.38 -34.05 -1.03
C GLU A 64 -5.53 -33.21 -1.60
N ALA A 65 -6.79 -33.64 -1.42
CA ALA A 65 -7.96 -32.87 -1.85
C ALA A 65 -8.19 -31.58 -1.04
N THR A 66 -7.69 -31.52 0.19
CA THR A 66 -7.70 -30.32 1.05
C THR A 66 -6.59 -29.35 0.66
N LEU A 67 -5.44 -29.86 0.22
CA LEU A 67 -4.27 -29.08 -0.22
C LEU A 67 -4.37 -28.61 -1.68
N ALA A 68 -5.21 -29.24 -2.51
CA ALA A 68 -5.33 -28.98 -3.94
C ALA A 68 -6.38 -27.93 -4.35
N ARG A 69 -6.95 -27.13 -3.43
CA ARG A 69 -7.95 -26.11 -3.78
C ARG A 69 -7.28 -24.79 -4.20
N PRO A 70 -7.45 -24.30 -5.44
CA PRO A 70 -6.96 -22.99 -5.83
C PRO A 70 -8.04 -21.92 -5.62
N ILE A 71 -7.65 -20.75 -5.12
CA ILE A 71 -7.81 -19.41 -5.74
C ILE A 71 -6.81 -18.48 -5.04
N VAL A 72 -6.23 -17.59 -5.85
CA VAL A 72 -4.99 -16.83 -5.67
C VAL A 72 -5.31 -15.39 -5.28
N LEU A 73 -4.55 -14.84 -4.31
CA LEU A 73 -3.85 -13.53 -4.32
C LEU A 73 -3.25 -13.29 -2.91
N GLY A 74 -1.94 -13.48 -2.75
CA GLY A 74 -1.21 -13.34 -1.48
C GLY A 74 0.06 -14.19 -1.43
N PHE A 75 1.07 -13.73 -0.69
CA PHE A 75 2.48 -14.14 -0.73
C PHE A 75 2.72 -15.66 -0.55
N GLY A 76 3.39 -16.26 -1.54
CA GLY A 76 3.92 -17.62 -1.46
C GLY A 76 2.87 -18.74 -1.58
N ARG A 77 3.10 -19.70 -2.48
CA ARG A 77 2.22 -20.88 -2.66
C ARG A 77 2.22 -21.86 -1.48
N ASN A 78 2.84 -21.53 -0.36
CA ASN A 78 3.09 -22.46 0.73
C ASN A 78 2.61 -21.84 2.05
N TYR A 79 1.48 -22.31 2.56
CA TYR A 79 1.17 -22.16 3.98
C TYR A 79 2.32 -22.78 4.78
N THR A 80 2.83 -22.08 5.80
CA THR A 80 3.71 -22.74 6.75
C THR A 80 2.85 -23.69 7.57
N GLN A 81 2.96 -24.98 7.32
CA GLN A 81 2.24 -25.99 8.09
C GLN A 81 3.11 -26.51 9.23
N PRO A 82 2.55 -26.76 10.42
CA PRO A 82 3.26 -27.44 11.49
C PRO A 82 3.65 -28.84 11.04
N GLN A 83 4.94 -29.14 11.11
CA GLN A 83 5.51 -30.44 10.81
C GLN A 83 5.88 -31.12 12.12
N VAL A 84 5.50 -32.39 12.24
CA VAL A 84 5.92 -33.23 13.35
C VAL A 84 6.79 -34.33 12.76
N THR A 85 8.07 -34.36 13.15
CA THR A 85 8.99 -35.40 12.74
C THR A 85 9.17 -36.36 13.90
N LEU A 86 9.04 -37.65 13.61
CA LEU A 86 9.24 -38.74 14.55
C LEU A 86 10.54 -39.44 14.19
N THR A 87 11.52 -39.43 15.07
CA THR A 87 12.82 -40.12 14.90
C THR A 87 12.97 -41.21 15.96
N GLY A 88 13.69 -42.28 15.63
CA GLY A 88 13.93 -43.39 16.55
C GLY A 88 12.78 -44.40 16.69
N LEU A 89 11.97 -44.59 15.65
CA LEU A 89 10.99 -45.67 15.61
C LEU A 89 11.69 -47.03 15.70
N GLY A 90 11.58 -47.69 16.87
CA GLY A 90 12.20 -48.99 17.14
C GLY A 90 13.53 -48.95 17.88
N THR A 91 13.94 -47.81 18.42
CA THR A 91 15.12 -47.64 19.29
C THR A 91 14.70 -47.17 20.70
N ASP A 92 15.57 -47.33 21.71
CA ASP A 92 15.33 -46.87 23.09
C ASP A 92 15.29 -45.33 23.23
N GLU A 93 15.76 -44.61 22.21
CA GLU A 93 15.68 -43.15 22.09
C GLU A 93 14.57 -42.79 21.08
N PHE A 94 13.34 -42.64 21.57
CA PHE A 94 12.21 -42.13 20.78
C PHE A 94 12.15 -40.61 20.93
N GLU A 95 12.41 -39.88 19.84
CA GLU A 95 12.38 -38.43 19.84
C GLU A 95 11.26 -37.91 18.96
N LYS A 96 10.39 -37.09 19.56
CA LYS A 96 9.33 -36.36 18.87
C LYS A 96 9.78 -34.92 18.70
N THR A 97 10.17 -34.55 17.48
CA THR A 97 10.56 -33.19 17.14
C THR A 97 9.38 -32.46 16.49
N TYR A 98 9.07 -31.27 17.00
CA TYR A 98 8.06 -30.39 16.45
C TYR A 98 8.78 -29.31 15.66
N ARG A 99 8.32 -28.99 14.45
CA ARG A 99 8.85 -27.88 13.66
C ARG A 99 7.69 -27.07 13.10
N PHE A 100 7.61 -25.81 13.48
CA PHE A 100 6.65 -24.86 12.91
C PHE A 100 7.40 -23.60 12.52
N GLY A 101 7.67 -23.44 11.20
CA GLY A 101 8.63 -22.44 10.75
C GLY A 101 10.02 -22.72 11.32
N GLU A 102 10.57 -21.75 12.07
CA GLU A 102 11.84 -21.84 12.79
C GLU A 102 11.70 -22.33 14.23
N LEU A 103 10.47 -22.42 14.74
CA LEU A 103 10.20 -22.90 16.09
C LEU A 103 10.38 -24.42 16.14
N THR A 104 11.34 -24.88 16.94
CA THR A 104 11.66 -26.31 17.12
C THR A 104 11.27 -26.85 18.49
N ASP A 105 11.01 -25.96 19.45
CA ASP A 105 10.59 -26.35 20.79
C ASP A 105 9.07 -26.46 20.89
N LYS A 106 8.60 -27.50 21.60
CA LYS A 106 7.15 -27.76 21.73
C LYS A 106 6.43 -26.63 22.45
N ALA A 107 7.02 -26.06 23.50
CA ALA A 107 6.40 -24.98 24.27
C ALA A 107 6.35 -23.69 23.44
N GLU A 108 7.40 -23.38 22.67
CA GLU A 108 7.39 -22.24 21.73
C GLU A 108 6.29 -22.39 20.67
N VAL A 109 6.09 -23.59 20.12
CA VAL A 109 5.01 -23.86 19.15
C VAL A 109 3.63 -23.72 19.79
N GLU A 110 3.41 -24.28 20.99
CA GLU A 110 2.14 -24.13 21.72
C GLU A 110 1.85 -22.66 22.08
N ASP A 111 2.88 -21.92 22.51
CA ASP A 111 2.79 -20.49 22.81
C ASP A 111 2.40 -19.70 21.56
N PHE A 112 3.06 -19.93 20.42
CA PHE A 112 2.74 -19.24 19.17
C PHE A 112 1.30 -19.50 18.72
N LEU A 113 0.84 -20.75 18.77
CA LEU A 113 -0.55 -21.08 18.44
C LEU A 113 -1.54 -20.39 19.39
N ALA A 114 -1.20 -20.26 20.67
CA ALA A 114 -2.02 -19.50 21.62
C ALA A 114 -2.07 -18.01 21.26
N GLN A 115 -1.01 -17.42 20.71
CA GLN A 115 -1.04 -16.04 20.20
C GLN A 115 -1.95 -15.91 18.99
N VAL A 116 -1.88 -16.87 18.06
CA VAL A 116 -2.75 -16.93 16.87
C VAL A 116 -4.24 -17.04 17.27
N ASP A 117 -4.54 -17.72 18.38
CA ASP A 117 -5.91 -17.85 18.88
C ASP A 117 -6.51 -16.56 19.45
N ARG A 118 -5.68 -15.58 19.82
CA ARG A 118 -6.12 -14.23 20.24
C ARG A 118 -6.70 -13.44 19.07
N LEU A 119 -6.26 -13.72 17.84
CA LEU A 119 -6.67 -12.99 16.64
C LEU A 119 -8.11 -13.33 16.21
N PRO A 120 -8.88 -12.32 15.73
CA PRO A 120 -10.14 -12.56 15.02
C PRO A 120 -9.94 -13.40 13.75
N PRO A 121 -11.00 -14.03 13.20
CA PRO A 121 -10.88 -14.99 12.10
C PRO A 121 -10.16 -14.45 10.85
N GLU A 122 -10.39 -13.20 10.48
CA GLU A 122 -9.78 -12.59 9.29
C GLU A 122 -8.28 -12.35 9.48
N GLN A 123 -7.90 -11.68 10.56
CA GLN A 123 -6.50 -11.41 10.91
C GLN A 123 -5.73 -12.70 11.18
N ARG A 124 -6.38 -13.71 11.77
CA ARG A 124 -5.81 -15.04 11.93
C ARG A 124 -5.40 -15.66 10.59
N HIS A 125 -6.21 -15.49 9.56
CA HIS A 125 -5.87 -15.97 8.23
C HIS A 125 -4.66 -15.22 7.66
N LYS A 126 -4.61 -13.89 7.80
CA LYS A 126 -3.47 -13.05 7.38
C LYS A 126 -2.18 -13.44 8.11
N PHE A 127 -2.26 -13.68 9.41
CA PHE A 127 -1.13 -14.03 10.26
C PHE A 127 -0.54 -15.41 9.95
N GLN A 128 -1.33 -16.35 9.42
CA GLN A 128 -0.86 -17.69 9.04
C GLN A 128 0.11 -17.70 7.85
N TYR A 129 0.18 -16.61 7.07
CA TYR A 129 1.15 -16.46 5.98
C TYR A 129 2.54 -16.02 6.46
N LEU A 130 2.65 -15.54 7.71
CA LEU A 130 3.93 -15.22 8.29
C LEU A 130 4.66 -16.51 8.68
N LYS A 131 5.96 -16.54 8.40
CA LYS A 131 6.83 -17.60 8.90
C LYS A 131 6.89 -17.50 10.43
N PRO A 132 6.54 -18.55 11.19
CA PRO A 132 6.70 -18.55 12.63
C PRO A 132 8.20 -18.50 12.99
N THR A 133 8.61 -17.43 13.66
CA THR A 133 9.96 -17.21 14.20
C THR A 133 9.89 -16.84 15.67
N ARG A 134 11.04 -16.87 16.36
CA ARG A 134 11.12 -16.46 17.77
C ARG A 134 10.85 -14.98 17.94
N GLU A 135 11.37 -14.17 17.04
CA GLU A 135 11.20 -12.72 17.00
C GLU A 135 9.72 -12.36 16.83
N LEU A 136 8.99 -13.06 15.95
CA LEU A 136 7.55 -12.88 15.81
C LEU A 136 6.80 -13.29 17.08
N LEU A 137 7.18 -14.40 17.71
CA LEU A 137 6.59 -14.84 18.97
C LEU A 137 6.81 -13.81 20.09
N GLU A 138 8.02 -13.27 20.22
CA GLU A 138 8.36 -12.24 21.21
C GLU A 138 7.55 -10.95 20.97
N LEU A 139 7.45 -10.52 19.71
CA LEU A 139 6.67 -9.34 19.34
C LEU A 139 5.20 -9.52 19.73
N THR A 140 4.59 -10.65 19.36
CA THR A 140 3.17 -10.91 19.64
C THR A 140 2.84 -10.94 21.14
N LYS A 141 3.81 -11.33 21.99
CA LYS A 141 3.67 -11.30 23.45
C LYS A 141 3.70 -9.88 24.03
N LYS A 142 4.30 -8.91 23.33
CA LYS A 142 4.32 -7.48 23.71
C LYS A 142 3.02 -6.75 23.33
N LEU A 143 2.32 -7.23 22.31
CA LEU A 143 1.14 -6.55 21.76
C LEU A 143 -0.14 -6.91 22.52
N SER A 144 -1.03 -5.92 22.67
CA SER A 144 -2.41 -6.16 23.09
C SER A 144 -3.19 -6.93 22.02
N ASP A 145 -4.39 -7.44 22.33
CA ASP A 145 -5.21 -8.15 21.32
C ASP A 145 -5.60 -7.23 20.15
N GLU A 146 -5.83 -5.95 20.43
CA GLU A 146 -6.14 -4.95 19.43
C GLU A 146 -4.92 -4.63 18.56
N ASP A 147 -3.77 -4.36 19.17
CA ASP A 147 -2.54 -4.03 18.43
C ASP A 147 -2.03 -5.23 17.64
N LEU A 148 -2.23 -6.46 18.14
CA LEU A 148 -1.90 -7.69 17.42
C LEU A 148 -2.78 -7.85 16.16
N ALA A 149 -4.06 -7.49 16.24
CA ALA A 149 -4.95 -7.49 15.08
C ALA A 149 -4.51 -6.46 14.03
N LYS A 150 -4.23 -5.22 14.46
CA LYS A 150 -3.69 -4.16 13.59
C LYS A 150 -2.36 -4.58 12.97
N PHE A 151 -1.45 -5.15 13.76
CA PHE A 151 -0.18 -5.68 13.29
C PHE A 151 -0.38 -6.71 12.16
N ALA A 152 -1.31 -7.65 12.31
CA ALA A 152 -1.58 -8.66 11.30
C ALA A 152 -2.10 -8.07 9.97
N ASP A 153 -2.88 -6.99 10.04
CA ASP A 153 -3.36 -6.29 8.84
C ASP A 153 -2.23 -5.52 8.15
N VAL A 154 -1.44 -4.76 8.91
CA VAL A 154 -0.38 -3.91 8.34
C VAL A 154 0.80 -4.73 7.81
N ILE A 155 1.24 -5.78 8.52
CA ILE A 155 2.42 -6.57 8.12
C ILE A 155 2.22 -7.23 6.75
N VAL A 156 1.00 -7.70 6.46
CA VAL A 156 0.65 -8.25 5.14
C VAL A 156 0.52 -7.14 4.09
N ALA A 157 0.00 -5.97 4.48
CA ALA A 157 -0.15 -4.83 3.56
C ALA A 157 1.19 -4.20 3.13
N THR A 158 2.25 -4.32 3.94
CA THR A 158 3.59 -3.80 3.60
C THR A 158 4.27 -4.54 2.46
N ALA A 159 3.72 -5.68 2.09
CA ALA A 159 4.32 -6.61 1.17
C ALA A 159 3.95 -6.18 -0.28
N THR A 160 4.96 -5.85 -1.10
CA THR A 160 4.76 -5.18 -2.41
C THR A 160 5.08 -6.08 -3.59
N PHE A 161 4.27 -6.05 -4.65
CA PHE A 161 4.57 -6.75 -5.89
C PHE A 161 5.46 -5.89 -6.79
N ASP A 162 6.57 -6.43 -7.27
CA ASP A 162 7.36 -5.84 -8.34
C ASP A 162 6.91 -6.42 -9.68
N PRO A 163 6.18 -5.65 -10.51
CA PRO A 163 5.70 -6.11 -11.80
C PRO A 163 6.80 -6.32 -12.84
N LYS A 164 7.98 -5.70 -12.68
CA LYS A 164 9.11 -5.88 -13.60
C LYS A 164 9.75 -7.24 -13.40
N THR A 165 9.89 -7.68 -12.15
CA THR A 165 10.50 -8.98 -11.80
C THR A 165 9.47 -10.09 -11.62
N GLY A 166 8.18 -9.74 -11.53
CA GLY A 166 7.10 -10.68 -11.24
C GLY A 166 7.19 -11.29 -9.84
N ARG A 167 7.92 -10.63 -8.93
CA ARG A 167 8.18 -11.13 -7.58
C ARG A 167 7.61 -10.17 -6.57
N PHE A 168 7.26 -10.74 -5.43
CA PHE A 168 6.90 -9.96 -4.29
C PHE A 168 8.12 -9.65 -3.45
N ASN A 169 8.29 -8.38 -3.07
CA ASN A 169 9.25 -7.94 -2.08
C ASN A 169 8.60 -8.05 -0.69
N ASN A 170 9.10 -8.98 0.13
CA ASN A 170 8.62 -9.18 1.48
C ASN A 170 9.62 -8.59 2.48
N ILE A 171 9.22 -7.51 3.15
CA ILE A 171 10.02 -6.86 4.21
C ILE A 171 9.54 -7.26 5.61
N SER A 172 8.68 -8.28 5.74
CA SER A 172 8.03 -8.62 7.00
C SER A 172 9.03 -9.02 8.09
N GLU A 173 10.05 -9.81 7.77
CA GLU A 173 11.04 -10.29 8.75
C GLU A 173 11.88 -9.12 9.29
N ASP A 174 12.37 -8.23 8.40
CA ASP A 174 13.10 -7.02 8.78
C ASP A 174 12.24 -6.09 9.65
N LEU A 175 10.96 -5.94 9.30
CA LEU A 175 10.04 -5.08 10.04
C LEU A 175 9.70 -5.67 11.42
N ILE A 176 9.51 -6.99 11.52
CA ILE A 176 9.34 -7.68 12.82
C ILE A 176 10.57 -7.47 13.70
N GLN A 177 11.77 -7.57 13.13
CA GLN A 177 13.00 -7.31 13.87
C GLN A 177 13.06 -5.86 14.36
N GLN A 178 12.75 -4.90 13.48
CA GLN A 178 12.73 -3.48 13.83
C GLN A 178 11.68 -3.15 14.91
N PHE A 179 10.48 -3.74 14.85
CA PHE A 179 9.49 -3.58 15.93
C PHE A 179 9.94 -4.13 17.27
N ASN A 180 10.77 -5.17 17.29
CA ASN A 180 11.27 -5.73 18.53
C ASN A 180 12.32 -4.85 19.23
N THR A 181 12.98 -3.93 18.51
CA THR A 181 13.96 -3.00 19.08
C THR A 181 13.32 -1.73 19.63
N MET A 182 12.07 -1.43 19.26
CA MET A 182 11.35 -0.25 19.72
C MET A 182 10.91 -0.36 21.18
N SER A 183 10.81 0.80 21.84
CA SER A 183 10.09 0.91 23.10
C SER A 183 8.59 0.61 22.91
N GLU A 184 7.90 0.20 23.97
CA GLU A 184 6.47 -0.17 23.90
C GLU A 184 5.59 1.00 23.38
N GLU A 185 5.90 2.23 23.79
CA GLU A 185 5.21 3.44 23.34
C GLU A 185 5.39 3.67 21.83
N VAL A 186 6.64 3.61 21.34
CA VAL A 186 6.95 3.80 19.92
C VAL A 186 6.36 2.67 19.08
N LEU A 187 6.45 1.42 19.55
CA LEU A 187 5.86 0.26 18.89
C LEU A 187 4.35 0.43 18.68
N ASN A 188 3.63 0.76 19.76
CA ASN A 188 2.19 0.93 19.72
C ASN A 188 1.81 2.12 18.82
N SER A 189 2.52 3.24 18.92
CA SER A 189 2.31 4.41 18.07
C SER A 189 2.52 4.06 16.59
N SER A 190 3.63 3.40 16.23
CA SER A 190 3.92 3.02 14.85
C SER A 190 2.92 2.01 14.27
N ILE A 191 2.47 1.01 15.04
CA ILE A 191 1.43 0.08 14.57
C ILE A 191 0.11 0.82 14.32
N ASN A 192 -0.29 1.72 15.23
CA ASN A 192 -1.51 2.50 15.08
C ASN A 192 -1.44 3.43 13.86
N THR A 193 -0.33 4.14 13.66
CA THR A 193 -0.10 4.97 12.48
C THR A 193 -0.13 4.13 11.20
N MET A 194 0.52 2.96 11.16
CA MET A 194 0.45 2.07 9.99
C MET A 194 -0.97 1.61 9.68
N SER A 195 -1.77 1.31 10.71
CA SER A 195 -3.19 0.95 10.55
C SER A 195 -3.98 2.13 10.00
N HIS A 196 -3.77 3.33 10.55
CA HIS A 196 -4.42 4.55 10.10
C HIS A 196 -4.12 4.84 8.62
N LEU A 197 -2.84 4.77 8.22
CA LEU A 197 -2.42 4.96 6.82
C LEU A 197 -3.01 3.89 5.89
N LEU A 198 -3.20 2.67 6.37
CA LEU A 198 -3.84 1.59 5.61
C LEU A 198 -5.33 1.90 5.37
N GLU A 199 -6.04 2.31 6.42
CA GLU A 199 -7.46 2.67 6.34
C GLU A 199 -7.67 3.87 5.41
N GLN A 200 -6.85 4.91 5.52
CA GLN A 200 -6.88 6.05 4.59
C GLN A 200 -6.70 5.59 3.13
N GLY A 201 -5.70 4.73 2.88
CA GLY A 201 -5.44 4.18 1.56
C GLY A 201 -6.55 3.25 1.04
N GLN A 202 -7.32 2.61 1.91
CA GLN A 202 -8.46 1.79 1.48
C GLN A 202 -9.70 2.63 1.17
N ALA A 203 -9.88 3.75 1.86
CA ALA A 203 -11.02 4.66 1.72
C ALA A 203 -10.83 5.70 0.59
N TYR A 204 -9.59 5.98 0.19
CA TYR A 204 -9.29 7.01 -0.81
C TYR A 204 -9.77 6.62 -2.22
N ASP A 205 -10.27 7.60 -2.97
CA ASP A 205 -10.68 7.42 -4.36
C ASP A 205 -9.48 7.56 -5.31
N PHE A 206 -9.11 6.44 -5.93
CA PHE A 206 -8.05 6.35 -6.93
C PHE A 206 -8.55 6.45 -8.36
N SER A 207 -9.80 6.87 -8.57
CA SER A 207 -10.30 7.19 -9.90
C SER A 207 -9.39 8.20 -10.60
N SER A 208 -9.24 8.03 -11.92
CA SER A 208 -8.54 9.00 -12.76
C SER A 208 -9.24 10.35 -12.68
N TYR A 209 -8.49 11.44 -12.86
CA TYR A 209 -9.11 12.74 -13.12
C TYR A 209 -10.04 12.68 -14.34
N PRO A 210 -11.07 13.56 -14.40
CA PRO A 210 -11.96 13.63 -15.54
C PRO A 210 -11.18 13.76 -16.85
N SER A 211 -11.49 12.89 -17.80
CA SER A 211 -10.89 12.93 -19.13
C SER A 211 -11.40 14.16 -19.91
N PRO A 212 -10.61 14.70 -20.86
CA PRO A 212 -11.07 15.76 -21.75
C PRO A 212 -12.38 15.45 -22.47
N VAL A 213 -13.17 16.48 -22.76
CA VAL A 213 -14.38 16.31 -23.56
C VAL A 213 -14.03 15.78 -24.95
N GLY A 214 -14.71 14.72 -25.38
CA GLY A 214 -14.54 14.14 -26.72
C GLY A 214 -13.43 13.09 -26.86
N ILE A 215 -12.75 12.72 -25.77
CA ILE A 215 -11.81 11.58 -25.78
C ILE A 215 -12.47 10.24 -25.44
N LEU A 216 -13.71 10.25 -24.94
CA LEU A 216 -14.39 9.03 -24.51
C LEU A 216 -15.15 8.38 -25.68
N ASP A 217 -15.08 7.05 -25.78
CA ASP A 217 -15.91 6.25 -26.68
C ASP A 217 -17.37 6.15 -26.18
N ASP A 218 -18.23 5.49 -26.96
CA ASP A 218 -19.65 5.26 -26.63
C ASP A 218 -19.84 4.45 -25.33
N GLU A 219 -18.81 3.74 -24.87
CA GLU A 219 -18.79 3.00 -23.61
C GLU A 219 -18.20 3.81 -22.44
N GLY A 220 -17.80 5.06 -22.67
CA GLY A 220 -17.23 5.95 -21.65
C GLY A 220 -15.77 5.66 -21.32
N ARG A 221 -15.02 4.99 -22.20
CA ARG A 221 -13.59 4.68 -22.03
C ARG A 221 -12.75 5.65 -22.86
N GLU A 222 -11.56 5.97 -22.38
CA GLU A 222 -10.64 6.81 -23.14
C GLU A 222 -10.18 6.14 -24.43
N ASP A 223 -10.44 6.78 -25.56
CA ASP A 223 -10.09 6.36 -26.92
C ASP A 223 -9.07 7.34 -27.51
N ALA A 224 -7.85 7.30 -26.98
CA ALA A 224 -6.75 8.09 -27.50
C ALA A 224 -6.10 7.38 -28.70
N LEU A 225 -5.81 8.14 -29.77
CA LEU A 225 -5.15 7.62 -30.97
C LEU A 225 -3.75 7.08 -30.67
N LEU A 226 -3.07 7.68 -29.69
CA LEU A 226 -1.74 7.26 -29.24
C LEU A 226 -1.62 7.39 -27.71
N THR A 227 -1.11 6.36 -27.06
CA THR A 227 -0.76 6.40 -25.64
C THR A 227 0.70 6.03 -25.44
N ARG A 228 1.47 6.90 -24.78
CA ARG A 228 2.87 6.68 -24.41
C ARG A 228 2.99 6.52 -22.90
N TYR A 229 3.81 5.56 -22.47
CA TYR A 229 4.26 5.41 -21.09
C TYR A 229 5.77 5.59 -21.03
N ASP A 230 6.24 6.49 -20.18
CA ASP A 230 7.66 6.67 -19.92
C ASP A 230 8.24 5.49 -19.10
N GLU A 231 9.56 5.31 -19.18
CA GLU A 231 10.25 4.26 -18.43
C GLU A 231 10.07 4.47 -16.92
N GLY A 232 9.30 3.58 -16.28
CA GLY A 232 9.03 3.67 -14.83
C GLY A 232 7.58 4.01 -14.48
N HIS A 233 6.76 4.43 -15.45
CA HIS A 233 5.32 4.53 -15.24
C HIS A 233 4.70 3.12 -15.26
N SER A 234 4.59 2.50 -14.07
CA SER A 234 4.04 1.15 -13.94
C SER A 234 2.51 1.21 -13.90
N ILE A 235 1.85 1.21 -15.06
CA ILE A 235 0.40 0.97 -15.13
C ILE A 235 0.00 -0.34 -14.45
N LEU A 236 0.92 -1.31 -14.43
CA LEU A 236 0.77 -2.58 -13.74
C LEU A 236 0.53 -2.39 -12.23
N ALA A 237 1.10 -1.35 -11.60
CA ALA A 237 0.88 -1.07 -10.18
C ALA A 237 -0.59 -0.75 -9.85
N GLN A 238 -1.31 -0.13 -10.78
CA GLN A 238 -2.75 0.12 -10.64
C GLN A 238 -3.55 -1.18 -10.73
N SER A 239 -3.21 -2.04 -11.69
CA SER A 239 -3.89 -3.33 -11.90
C SER A 239 -3.81 -4.27 -10.69
N PHE A 240 -2.79 -4.12 -9.84
CA PHE A 240 -2.61 -4.90 -8.61
C PHE A 240 -3.12 -4.18 -7.34
N GLY A 241 -3.77 -3.02 -7.47
CA GLY A 241 -4.34 -2.29 -6.33
C GLY A 241 -3.30 -1.76 -5.33
N MET A 242 -2.03 -1.65 -5.74
CA MET A 242 -0.92 -1.33 -4.83
C MET A 242 -0.98 0.10 -4.27
N GLN A 243 -1.77 0.98 -4.88
CA GLN A 243 -1.97 2.35 -4.41
C GLN A 243 -2.60 2.42 -3.01
N LYS A 244 -3.46 1.43 -2.69
CA LYS A 244 -4.14 1.36 -1.39
C LYS A 244 -3.20 1.08 -0.22
N THR A 245 -2.06 0.43 -0.48
CA THR A 245 -1.07 0.08 0.56
C THR A 245 0.25 0.85 0.42
N ALA A 246 0.37 1.69 -0.61
CA ALA A 246 1.61 2.39 -0.94
C ALA A 246 2.14 3.25 0.22
N ASN A 247 1.26 3.96 0.94
CA ASN A 247 1.70 4.84 2.02
C ASN A 247 2.18 4.07 3.26
N VAL A 248 1.50 2.96 3.59
CA VAL A 248 1.93 2.03 4.65
C VAL A 248 3.30 1.46 4.33
N HIS A 249 3.54 1.07 3.07
CA HIS A 249 4.85 0.59 2.64
C HIS A 249 5.94 1.67 2.71
N ARG A 250 5.64 2.92 2.34
CA ARG A 250 6.59 4.05 2.51
C ARG A 250 6.96 4.25 3.97
N TYR A 251 5.97 4.24 4.86
CA TYR A 251 6.21 4.39 6.29
C TYR A 251 6.98 3.20 6.85
N ALA A 252 6.67 1.96 6.45
CA ALA A 252 7.46 0.79 6.82
C ALA A 252 8.93 0.91 6.38
N THR A 253 9.18 1.43 5.18
CA THR A 253 10.55 1.67 4.71
C THR A 253 11.24 2.76 5.54
N LEU A 254 10.53 3.82 5.94
CA LEU A 254 11.05 4.85 6.83
C LEU A 254 11.48 4.26 8.18
N LEU A 255 10.69 3.34 8.75
CA LEU A 255 11.05 2.63 9.99
C LEU A 255 12.34 1.80 9.83
N LEU A 256 12.49 1.10 8.70
CA LEU A 256 13.66 0.27 8.40
C LEU A 256 14.93 1.10 8.13
N ASP A 257 14.79 2.29 7.55
CA ASP A 257 15.91 3.22 7.34
C ASP A 257 16.51 3.71 8.67
N ASN A 258 15.75 3.63 9.77
CA ASN A 258 16.16 3.98 11.13
C ASN A 258 16.84 5.37 11.23
N LYS A 259 16.31 6.34 10.47
CA LYS A 259 16.82 7.71 10.39
C LYS A 259 16.28 8.63 11.49
N LEU A 260 15.17 8.26 12.11
CA LEU A 260 14.46 9.06 13.11
C LEU A 260 14.67 8.44 14.49
N SER A 261 14.90 9.29 15.49
CA SER A 261 14.88 8.87 16.89
C SER A 261 13.45 8.55 17.37
N ASP A 262 13.33 7.81 18.47
CA ASP A 262 12.04 7.50 19.12
C ASP A 262 11.15 8.74 19.30
N GLY A 263 11.71 9.85 19.81
CA GLY A 263 10.95 11.09 19.99
C GLY A 263 10.44 11.70 18.67
N GLN A 264 11.29 11.70 17.64
CA GLN A 264 10.93 12.16 16.30
C GLN A 264 9.88 11.25 15.63
N LEU A 265 9.94 9.93 15.87
CA LEU A 265 8.93 9.00 15.39
C LEU A 265 7.57 9.25 16.05
N LEU A 266 7.54 9.47 17.36
CA LEU A 266 6.31 9.80 18.08
C LEU A 266 5.70 11.13 17.60
N GLU A 267 6.54 12.16 17.40
CA GLU A 267 6.11 13.44 16.86
C GLU A 267 5.57 13.31 15.43
N LEU A 268 6.26 12.57 14.56
CA LEU A 268 5.80 12.29 13.20
C LEU A 268 4.45 11.59 13.20
N ASN A 269 4.29 10.57 14.05
CA ASN A 269 3.06 9.78 14.16
C ASN A 269 1.87 10.64 14.59
N ALA A 270 2.08 11.53 15.57
CA ALA A 270 1.04 12.46 16.01
C ALA A 270 0.55 13.36 14.86
N HIS A 271 1.45 13.83 14.00
CA HIS A 271 1.07 14.63 12.84
C HIS A 271 0.37 13.82 11.74
N LEU A 272 0.71 12.54 11.57
CA LEU A 272 0.06 11.67 10.59
C LEU A 272 -1.38 11.34 10.99
N ASP A 273 -1.71 11.34 12.28
CA ASP A 273 -3.08 11.15 12.76
C ASP A 273 -4.00 12.36 12.46
N GLU A 274 -3.42 13.54 12.20
CA GLU A 274 -4.14 14.79 11.91
C GLU A 274 -4.36 15.03 10.42
N GLY A 275 -3.51 14.46 9.56
CA GLY A 275 -3.49 14.73 8.13
C GLY A 275 -4.45 13.87 7.30
N ASP A 276 -4.83 14.35 6.11
CA ASP A 276 -5.52 13.54 5.11
C ASP A 276 -4.56 12.63 4.33
N TYR A 277 -5.11 11.77 3.46
CA TYR A 277 -4.31 10.80 2.70
C TYR A 277 -3.18 11.45 1.89
N GLN A 278 -3.45 12.56 1.19
CA GLN A 278 -2.46 13.23 0.34
C GLN A 278 -1.39 13.94 1.18
N THR A 279 -1.80 14.67 2.21
CA THR A 279 -0.90 15.32 3.16
C THR A 279 0.03 14.28 3.82
N ASN A 280 -0.51 13.15 4.26
CA ASN A 280 0.26 12.07 4.87
C ASN A 280 1.25 11.40 3.90
N ILE A 281 0.93 11.30 2.60
CA ILE A 281 1.92 10.86 1.60
C ILE A 281 3.10 11.82 1.58
N GLY A 282 2.82 13.13 1.54
CA GLY A 282 3.86 14.14 1.49
C GLY A 282 4.76 14.15 2.72
N ILE A 283 4.16 14.05 3.91
CA ILE A 283 4.87 13.97 5.19
C ILE A 283 5.81 12.76 5.22
N VAL A 284 5.29 11.56 4.94
CA VAL A 284 6.07 10.31 4.99
C VAL A 284 7.18 10.30 3.94
N ASP A 285 6.89 10.73 2.71
CA ASP A 285 7.91 10.73 1.66
C ASP A 285 9.01 11.76 1.90
N MET A 286 8.66 12.95 2.40
CA MET A 286 9.65 13.96 2.76
C MET A 286 10.53 13.45 3.92
N ALA A 287 9.94 12.92 5.00
CA ALA A 287 10.69 12.35 6.13
C ALA A 287 11.66 11.25 5.70
N LYS A 288 11.28 10.41 4.73
CA LYS A 288 12.11 9.34 4.18
C LYS A 288 13.27 9.86 3.32
N THR A 289 13.02 10.92 2.55
CA THR A 289 13.88 11.36 1.44
C THR A 289 14.91 12.41 1.85
N ILE A 290 14.59 13.24 2.85
CA ILE A 290 15.49 14.30 3.32
C ILE A 290 16.77 13.72 3.96
N LYS A 291 17.82 14.54 3.99
CA LYS A 291 19.07 14.16 4.65
C LYS A 291 18.96 14.36 6.17
N PRO A 292 19.74 13.64 7.00
CA PRO A 292 19.65 13.74 8.45
C PRO A 292 19.78 15.17 9.01
N TYR A 293 20.63 16.01 8.42
CA TYR A 293 20.82 17.39 8.89
C TYR A 293 19.63 18.33 8.59
N GLN A 294 18.65 17.88 7.81
CA GLN A 294 17.46 18.66 7.43
C GLN A 294 16.24 18.32 8.31
N GLN A 295 16.39 17.39 9.26
CA GLN A 295 15.29 16.91 10.09
C GLN A 295 14.70 18.00 10.97
N ASP A 296 15.54 18.86 11.56
CA ASP A 296 15.07 19.94 12.45
C ASP A 296 14.17 20.92 11.68
N SER A 297 14.59 21.38 10.50
CA SER A 297 13.79 22.24 9.63
C SER A 297 12.49 21.54 9.17
N PHE A 298 12.56 20.24 8.88
CA PHE A 298 11.38 19.45 8.51
C PHE A 298 10.35 19.38 9.64
N PHE A 299 10.75 19.07 10.87
CA PHE A 299 9.83 19.00 12.00
C PHE A 299 9.29 20.38 12.38
N ALA A 300 10.11 21.43 12.31
CA ALA A 300 9.65 22.80 12.53
C ALA A 300 8.57 23.20 11.50
N MET A 301 8.81 22.93 10.21
CA MET A 301 7.81 23.14 9.15
C MET A 301 6.55 22.27 9.33
N LEU A 302 6.71 21.02 9.75
CA LEU A 302 5.60 20.09 10.01
C LEU A 302 4.68 20.56 11.15
N ASN A 303 5.26 21.17 12.17
CA ASN A 303 4.53 21.77 13.29
C ASN A 303 3.73 23.00 12.89
N GLU A 304 4.24 23.80 11.94
CA GLU A 304 3.57 25.03 11.48
C GLU A 304 2.53 24.78 10.36
N ALA A 305 2.68 23.70 9.60
CA ALA A 305 1.82 23.41 8.45
C ALA A 305 0.36 23.20 8.84
N ASP A 306 -0.53 23.96 8.19
CA ASP A 306 -1.97 23.78 8.28
C ASP A 306 -2.41 22.52 7.50
N LYS A 307 -2.54 21.42 8.23
CA LYS A 307 -2.96 20.11 7.68
C LYS A 307 -4.43 20.08 7.24
N SER A 308 -5.23 21.09 7.61
CA SER A 308 -6.61 21.22 7.15
C SER A 308 -6.72 21.85 5.76
N ASN A 309 -5.67 22.59 5.33
CA ASN A 309 -5.60 23.14 3.99
C ASN A 309 -5.18 22.04 2.98
N LYS A 310 -6.07 21.69 2.05
CA LYS A 310 -5.79 20.70 0.98
C LYS A 310 -4.67 21.12 0.01
N GLN A 311 -4.25 22.39 0.05
CA GLN A 311 -3.16 22.94 -0.75
C GLN A 311 -1.92 23.27 0.10
N ASN A 312 -1.71 22.58 1.21
CA ASN A 312 -0.49 22.75 2.01
C ASN A 312 0.78 22.19 1.31
N ILE A 313 1.95 22.50 1.86
CA ILE A 313 3.26 22.07 1.34
C ILE A 313 3.36 20.55 1.15
N PHE A 314 2.84 19.75 2.08
CA PHE A 314 2.90 18.29 1.99
C PHE A 314 1.93 17.75 0.94
N ALA A 315 0.78 18.41 0.74
CA ALA A 315 -0.10 18.09 -0.38
C ALA A 315 0.57 18.38 -1.74
N LEU A 316 1.31 19.49 -1.87
CA LEU A 316 2.11 19.78 -3.07
C LEU A 316 3.19 18.70 -3.30
N VAL A 317 3.88 18.31 -2.23
CA VAL A 317 4.89 17.24 -2.25
C VAL A 317 4.27 15.90 -2.70
N SER A 318 3.04 15.59 -2.29
CA SER A 318 2.37 14.35 -2.64
C SER A 318 2.15 14.17 -4.15
N LYS A 319 1.99 15.28 -4.89
CA LYS A 319 1.82 15.28 -6.36
C LYS A 319 3.01 14.64 -7.09
N GLN A 320 4.19 14.64 -6.47
CA GLN A 320 5.40 14.02 -7.02
C GLN A 320 5.29 12.50 -7.15
N LEU A 321 4.35 11.88 -6.42
CA LEU A 321 4.14 10.44 -6.33
C LEU A 321 2.77 10.00 -6.85
N ASP A 322 1.87 10.94 -7.14
CA ASP A 322 0.54 10.64 -7.63
C ASP A 322 0.58 10.46 -9.15
N TRP A 323 0.45 9.23 -9.62
CA TRP A 323 0.47 8.91 -11.05
C TRP A 323 -0.54 9.71 -11.89
N ARG A 324 -1.63 10.20 -11.29
CA ARG A 324 -2.66 10.99 -11.99
C ARG A 324 -2.15 12.39 -12.35
N GLU A 325 -1.25 12.94 -11.53
CA GLU A 325 -0.58 14.23 -11.79
C GLU A 325 0.50 14.13 -12.89
N HIS A 326 0.81 12.90 -13.32
CA HIS A 326 1.81 12.51 -14.35
C HIS A 326 1.13 11.95 -15.61
N LYS A 327 -0.18 12.22 -15.77
CA LYS A 327 -0.97 11.87 -16.94
C LYS A 327 -1.35 13.15 -17.68
N HIS A 328 -0.97 13.22 -18.95
CA HIS A 328 -1.08 14.43 -19.76
C HIS A 328 -1.79 14.16 -21.07
N TYR A 329 -2.71 15.06 -21.42
CA TYR A 329 -3.48 14.98 -22.65
C TYR A 329 -2.99 16.03 -23.64
N LEU A 330 -2.77 15.58 -24.88
CA LEU A 330 -2.38 16.40 -26.02
C LEU A 330 -3.43 16.24 -27.11
N GLN A 331 -3.88 17.35 -27.69
CA GLN A 331 -4.82 17.33 -28.80
C GLN A 331 -4.13 17.81 -30.08
N SER A 332 -4.31 17.06 -31.16
CA SER A 332 -3.86 17.44 -32.49
C SER A 332 -4.79 18.46 -33.15
N ASP A 333 -4.30 19.16 -34.19
CA ASP A 333 -5.11 20.06 -35.03
C ASP A 333 -6.31 19.34 -35.68
N ALA A 334 -6.25 18.01 -35.82
CA ALA A 334 -7.32 17.19 -36.36
C ALA A 334 -8.39 16.82 -35.32
N GLY A 335 -8.20 17.18 -34.05
CA GLY A 335 -9.08 16.85 -32.93
C GLY A 335 -8.75 15.52 -32.23
N GLU A 336 -7.84 14.72 -32.80
CA GLU A 336 -7.40 13.45 -32.22
C GLU A 336 -6.53 13.67 -30.98
N TYR A 337 -6.68 12.79 -29.98
CA TYR A 337 -5.95 12.86 -28.72
C TYR A 337 -4.75 11.91 -28.69
N ALA A 338 -3.68 12.38 -28.06
CA ALA A 338 -2.58 11.56 -27.58
C ALA A 338 -2.46 11.72 -26.05
N VAL A 339 -2.15 10.63 -25.36
CA VAL A 339 -1.95 10.62 -23.91
C VAL A 339 -0.50 10.28 -23.61
N ASN A 340 0.16 11.12 -22.83
CA ASN A 340 1.50 10.86 -22.32
C ASN A 340 1.43 10.61 -20.81
N TYR A 341 2.01 9.50 -20.38
CA TYR A 341 2.26 9.22 -18.97
C TYR A 341 3.75 9.39 -18.72
N ASP A 342 4.16 10.48 -18.08
CA ASP A 342 5.55 10.66 -17.72
C ASP A 342 5.92 9.87 -16.46
N SER A 343 7.22 9.66 -16.24
CA SER A 343 7.72 8.93 -15.10
C SER A 343 7.43 9.70 -13.82
N LEU A 344 7.08 9.02 -12.72
CA LEU A 344 7.01 9.67 -11.41
C LEU A 344 8.32 10.40 -11.09
N THR A 345 8.26 11.41 -10.23
CA THR A 345 9.46 12.16 -9.81
C THR A 345 10.42 11.23 -9.08
N SER A 346 11.65 11.12 -9.56
CA SER A 346 12.66 10.21 -9.02
C SER A 346 13.11 10.64 -7.62
N ASP A 347 13.64 9.70 -6.82
CA ASP A 347 14.11 9.99 -5.45
C ASP A 347 15.12 11.15 -5.40
N ARG A 348 16.00 11.25 -6.41
CA ARG A 348 16.97 12.34 -6.52
C ARG A 348 16.33 13.69 -6.80
N GLU A 349 15.34 13.73 -7.68
CA GLU A 349 14.57 14.95 -7.98
C GLU A 349 13.77 15.38 -6.75
N ARG A 350 13.09 14.43 -6.07
CA ARG A 350 12.36 14.71 -4.83
C ARG A 350 13.27 15.23 -3.72
N GLN A 351 14.44 14.61 -3.52
CA GLN A 351 15.44 15.10 -2.57
C GLN A 351 15.89 16.54 -2.87
N THR A 352 16.02 16.88 -4.14
CA THR A 352 16.40 18.22 -4.58
C THR A 352 15.30 19.22 -4.29
N LEU A 353 14.07 18.91 -4.68
CA LEU A 353 12.88 19.73 -4.37
C LEU A 353 12.73 19.96 -2.87
N TYR A 354 12.79 18.91 -2.06
CA TYR A 354 12.63 19.01 -0.60
C TYR A 354 13.76 19.81 0.04
N SER A 355 14.98 19.72 -0.50
CA SER A 355 16.08 20.55 -0.02
C SER A 355 15.86 22.03 -0.31
N SER A 356 15.32 22.37 -1.49
CA SER A 356 14.95 23.76 -1.81
C SER A 356 13.80 24.26 -0.93
N MET A 357 12.76 23.45 -0.72
CA MET A 357 11.63 23.81 0.15
C MET A 357 12.05 24.03 1.61
N LEU A 358 12.91 23.16 2.16
CA LEU A 358 13.40 23.32 3.53
C LEU A 358 14.35 24.51 3.66
N LYS A 359 15.16 24.79 2.64
CA LYS A 359 15.97 26.02 2.59
C LYS A 359 15.07 27.27 2.57
N ALA A 360 14.00 27.25 1.78
CA ALA A 360 13.00 28.33 1.77
C ALA A 360 12.38 28.52 3.15
N TYR A 361 12.00 27.43 3.82
CA TYR A 361 11.48 27.49 5.18
C TYR A 361 12.47 28.17 6.15
N ASP A 362 13.74 27.78 6.10
CA ASP A 362 14.77 28.34 6.99
C ASP A 362 15.04 29.84 6.72
N GLU A 363 14.92 30.30 5.46
CA GLU A 363 15.26 31.66 5.06
C GLU A 363 14.09 32.64 5.15
N VAL A 364 12.88 32.22 4.75
CA VAL A 364 11.71 33.11 4.59
C VAL A 364 10.44 32.61 5.30
N GLY A 365 10.46 31.37 5.81
CA GLY A 365 9.38 30.81 6.63
C GLY A 365 8.15 30.34 5.85
N LEU A 366 7.27 29.61 6.54
CA LEU A 366 6.13 28.92 5.93
C LEU A 366 5.08 29.87 5.34
N SER A 367 4.87 31.06 5.93
CA SER A 367 3.89 32.02 5.41
C SER A 367 4.19 32.44 3.97
N TRP A 368 5.46 32.67 3.66
CA TRP A 368 5.91 33.01 2.31
C TRP A 368 5.76 31.81 1.37
N MET A 369 6.12 30.61 1.85
CA MET A 369 5.96 29.38 1.07
C MET A 369 4.49 29.11 0.71
N ASN A 370 3.55 29.39 1.60
CA ASN A 370 2.12 29.22 1.32
C ASN A 370 1.66 30.11 0.16
N GLU A 371 2.13 31.36 0.08
CA GLU A 371 1.81 32.24 -1.05
C GLU A 371 2.40 31.71 -2.37
N VAL A 372 3.62 31.17 -2.35
CA VAL A 372 4.20 30.47 -3.53
C VAL A 372 3.32 29.30 -3.92
N ILE A 373 2.93 28.46 -2.97
CA ILE A 373 2.11 27.28 -3.24
C ILE A 373 0.77 27.70 -3.83
N ASP A 374 0.09 28.68 -3.25
CA ASP A 374 -1.21 29.17 -3.75
C ASP A 374 -1.13 29.61 -5.22
N LEU A 375 -0.01 30.21 -5.61
CA LEU A 375 0.21 30.71 -6.97
C LEU A 375 0.75 29.66 -7.95
N THR A 376 1.39 28.59 -7.46
CA THR A 376 2.01 27.55 -8.31
C THR A 376 1.37 26.17 -8.16
N HIS A 377 0.30 26.04 -7.38
CA HIS A 377 -0.30 24.75 -7.03
C HIS A 377 -0.69 23.95 -8.28
N ASP A 378 -1.25 24.61 -9.29
CA ASP A 378 -1.76 23.99 -10.51
C ASP A 378 -0.67 23.73 -11.58
N ALA A 379 0.57 24.17 -11.32
CA ALA A 379 1.67 23.86 -12.21
C ALA A 379 1.98 22.35 -12.21
N PRO A 380 2.36 21.75 -13.36
CA PRO A 380 2.61 20.32 -13.48
C PRO A 380 3.59 19.79 -12.42
N ALA A 381 3.36 18.59 -11.88
CA ALA A 381 4.18 18.05 -10.79
C ALA A 381 5.69 18.07 -11.10
N LYS A 382 6.07 17.68 -12.33
CA LYS A 382 7.46 17.69 -12.83
C LYS A 382 8.10 19.07 -12.92
N SER A 383 7.32 20.15 -13.00
CA SER A 383 7.84 21.51 -13.04
C SER A 383 8.21 22.07 -11.66
N GLN A 384 7.66 21.51 -10.58
CA GLN A 384 7.79 22.04 -9.23
C GLN A 384 9.26 22.16 -8.79
N SER A 385 10.10 21.15 -9.06
CA SER A 385 11.54 21.24 -8.72
C SER A 385 12.23 22.42 -9.38
N ALA A 386 11.95 22.69 -10.66
CA ALA A 386 12.57 23.80 -11.37
C ALA A 386 12.06 25.16 -10.88
N ILE A 387 10.75 25.26 -10.60
CA ILE A 387 10.13 26.47 -10.04
C ILE A 387 10.78 26.81 -8.69
N TRP A 388 10.81 25.88 -7.74
CA TRP A 388 11.38 26.11 -6.41
C TRP A 388 12.88 26.39 -6.47
N GLN A 389 13.63 25.76 -7.37
CA GLN A 389 15.06 26.06 -7.54
C GLN A 389 15.30 27.46 -8.08
N ALA A 390 14.58 27.87 -9.13
CA ALA A 390 14.75 29.20 -9.71
C ALA A 390 14.34 30.29 -8.71
N LEU A 391 13.24 30.08 -8.00
CA LEU A 391 12.76 30.99 -6.98
C LEU A 391 13.81 31.18 -5.86
N MET A 392 14.44 30.11 -5.39
CA MET A 392 15.51 30.20 -4.39
C MET A 392 16.78 30.87 -4.92
N VAL A 393 17.16 30.61 -6.17
CA VAL A 393 18.30 31.29 -6.81
C VAL A 393 18.06 32.79 -6.91
N ASP A 394 16.87 33.22 -7.37
CA ASP A 394 16.54 34.64 -7.51
C ASP A 394 16.41 35.33 -6.14
N LEU A 395 15.91 34.62 -5.11
CA LEU A 395 15.89 35.09 -3.73
C LEU A 395 17.31 35.35 -3.20
N GLU A 396 18.26 34.48 -3.52
CA GLU A 396 19.66 34.62 -3.12
C GLU A 396 20.40 35.72 -3.89
N ASP A 397 20.18 35.79 -5.21
CA ASP A 397 20.88 36.72 -6.10
C ASP A 397 20.31 38.14 -6.01
N THR A 398 19.00 38.26 -5.79
CA THR A 398 18.26 39.54 -5.78
C THR A 398 17.27 39.64 -4.61
N PRO A 399 17.73 39.56 -3.35
CA PRO A 399 16.84 39.53 -2.18
C PRO A 399 15.95 40.77 -2.05
N ASP A 400 16.43 41.93 -2.52
CA ASP A 400 15.66 43.18 -2.52
C ASP A 400 14.40 43.10 -3.38
N GLU A 401 14.31 42.17 -4.34
CA GLU A 401 13.11 41.95 -5.13
C GLU A 401 12.03 41.14 -4.39
N PHE A 402 12.35 40.57 -3.22
CA PHE A 402 11.48 39.69 -2.43
C PHE A 402 10.99 40.29 -1.10
N ILE A 403 11.29 41.56 -0.83
CA ILE A 403 10.92 42.24 0.43
C ILE A 403 9.50 42.84 0.43
N HIS A 404 8.88 42.96 -0.74
CA HIS A 404 7.54 43.54 -0.89
C HIS A 404 6.46 42.47 -0.82
N SER A 405 5.25 42.85 -0.39
CA SER A 405 4.13 41.91 -0.22
C SER A 405 3.60 41.32 -1.53
N ASP A 406 3.92 41.91 -2.68
CA ASP A 406 3.53 41.47 -4.03
C ASP A 406 4.69 40.79 -4.78
N SER A 407 5.82 40.55 -4.12
CA SER A 407 7.04 40.07 -4.76
C SER A 407 6.87 38.68 -5.38
N ILE A 408 6.20 37.77 -4.66
CA ILE A 408 5.98 36.41 -5.15
C ILE A 408 5.02 36.44 -6.33
N GLU A 409 3.90 37.16 -6.21
CA GLU A 409 2.95 37.34 -7.31
C GLU A 409 3.65 37.89 -8.57
N LYS A 410 4.49 38.92 -8.41
CA LYS A 410 5.25 39.50 -9.53
C LYS A 410 6.24 38.51 -10.13
N TRP A 411 6.95 37.74 -9.28
CA TRP A 411 7.88 36.72 -9.75
C TRP A 411 7.16 35.62 -10.52
N VAL A 412 6.04 35.11 -10.00
CA VAL A 412 5.22 34.07 -10.64
C VAL A 412 4.69 34.57 -11.99
N ASN A 413 4.12 35.78 -12.04
CA ASN A 413 3.61 36.38 -13.28
C ASN A 413 4.69 36.59 -14.34
N THR A 414 5.97 36.67 -13.93
CA THR A 414 7.09 36.85 -14.86
C THR A 414 7.66 35.52 -15.34
N ASN A 415 7.68 34.48 -14.49
CA ASN A 415 8.48 33.29 -14.70
C ASN A 415 7.69 32.00 -14.91
N LEU A 416 6.48 31.87 -14.34
CA LEU A 416 5.76 30.59 -14.31
C LEU A 416 5.44 30.06 -15.72
N ASP A 417 5.01 30.96 -16.62
CA ASP A 417 4.68 30.62 -18.00
C ASP A 417 5.86 29.96 -18.74
N ALA A 418 7.09 30.38 -18.45
CA ALA A 418 8.27 29.79 -19.08
C ALA A 418 8.48 28.33 -18.63
N PHE A 419 8.26 28.02 -17.35
CA PHE A 419 8.35 26.64 -16.83
C PHE A 419 7.25 25.75 -17.40
N VAL A 420 6.01 26.25 -17.42
CA VAL A 420 4.85 25.51 -17.96
C VAL A 420 5.03 25.28 -19.46
N HIS A 421 5.48 26.29 -20.20
CA HIS A 421 5.74 26.16 -21.63
C HIS A 421 6.85 25.14 -21.91
N GLY A 422 7.98 25.20 -21.20
CA GLY A 422 9.07 24.23 -21.35
C GLY A 422 8.63 22.80 -21.03
N PHE A 423 7.78 22.62 -20.01
CA PHE A 423 7.16 21.33 -19.72
C PHE A 423 6.29 20.85 -20.89
N VAL A 424 5.37 21.69 -21.38
CA VAL A 424 4.47 21.34 -22.50
C VAL A 424 5.26 20.96 -23.76
N GLU A 425 6.29 21.72 -24.11
CA GLU A 425 7.15 21.41 -25.25
C GLU A 425 7.81 20.04 -25.12
N GLN A 426 8.25 19.68 -23.91
CA GLN A 426 8.83 18.37 -23.64
C GLN A 426 7.80 17.24 -23.81
N GLN A 427 6.56 17.42 -23.32
CA GLN A 427 5.48 16.43 -23.52
C GLN A 427 5.17 16.21 -25.00
N ILE A 428 5.09 17.30 -25.79
CA ILE A 428 4.89 17.24 -27.24
C ILE A 428 6.04 16.50 -27.92
N LYS A 429 7.28 16.80 -27.52
CA LYS A 429 8.48 16.16 -28.07
C LYS A 429 8.50 14.66 -27.78
N ASP A 430 8.13 14.25 -26.57
CA ASP A 430 8.09 12.84 -26.17
C ASP A 430 7.10 12.03 -26.99
N ILE A 431 5.87 12.55 -27.18
CA ILE A 431 4.88 11.92 -28.06
C ILE A 431 5.37 11.84 -29.50
N ARG A 432 5.96 12.93 -30.03
CA ARG A 432 6.48 12.94 -31.41
C ARG A 432 7.59 11.92 -31.61
N ASN A 433 8.54 11.84 -30.69
CA ASN A 433 9.63 10.87 -30.75
C ASN A 433 9.09 9.44 -30.70
N PHE A 434 8.21 9.13 -29.74
CA PHE A 434 7.59 7.81 -29.62
C PHE A 434 6.80 7.43 -30.88
N ASN A 435 6.01 8.35 -31.43
CA ASN A 435 5.25 8.12 -32.65
C ASN A 435 6.15 7.82 -33.86
N GLN A 436 7.32 8.46 -33.95
CA GLN A 436 8.31 8.20 -35.02
C GLN A 436 9.00 6.85 -34.90
N GLU A 437 9.05 6.27 -33.70
CA GLU A 437 9.63 4.95 -33.45
C GLU A 437 8.67 3.80 -33.79
N LEU A 438 7.37 4.09 -33.97
CA LEU A 438 6.38 3.10 -34.37
C LEU A 438 6.61 2.62 -35.81
N GLU A 439 6.32 1.34 -36.08
CA GLU A 439 6.36 0.78 -37.43
C GLU A 439 5.40 1.49 -38.40
N SER A 440 4.30 2.03 -37.87
CA SER A 440 3.32 2.83 -38.62
C SER A 440 2.92 4.04 -37.78
N PRO A 441 3.61 5.19 -37.94
CA PRO A 441 3.29 6.40 -37.20
C PRO A 441 1.88 6.93 -37.48
N TYR A 442 1.24 7.45 -36.44
CA TYR A 442 -0.05 8.14 -36.54
C TYR A 442 0.11 9.55 -37.09
N ASN A 443 -0.89 10.04 -37.83
CA ASN A 443 -0.93 11.43 -38.28
C ASN A 443 -1.47 12.34 -37.16
N LEU A 444 -0.56 12.96 -36.40
CA LEU A 444 -0.86 13.87 -35.29
C LEU A 444 -0.32 15.28 -35.58
N PRO A 445 -0.94 16.05 -36.49
CA PRO A 445 -0.52 17.42 -36.80
C PRO A 445 -0.77 18.36 -35.62
N GLY A 446 0.09 19.36 -35.42
CA GLY A 446 -0.06 20.42 -34.40
C GLY A 446 -0.58 19.94 -33.05
N LEU A 447 0.31 19.39 -32.22
CA LEU A 447 -0.04 18.97 -30.87
C LEU A 447 -0.08 20.19 -29.94
N SER A 448 -1.15 20.30 -29.16
CA SER A 448 -1.36 21.30 -28.11
C SER A 448 -1.74 20.64 -26.79
N TYR A 449 -1.35 21.25 -25.68
CA TYR A 449 -1.65 20.73 -24.34
C TYR A 449 -3.09 21.02 -23.94
N VAL A 450 -3.74 20.02 -23.38
CA VAL A 450 -5.13 20.14 -22.89
C VAL A 450 -5.09 20.43 -21.41
N HIS A 451 -5.45 21.66 -21.05
CA HIS A 451 -5.62 22.04 -19.64
C HIS A 451 -6.94 21.47 -19.12
N LEU A 452 -6.85 20.56 -18.16
CA LEU A 452 -8.01 20.07 -17.44
C LEU A 452 -8.33 21.06 -16.32
N GLU A 453 -9.55 21.60 -16.32
CA GLU A 453 -10.08 22.25 -15.14
C GLU A 453 -10.27 21.18 -14.06
N LYS A 454 -9.39 21.17 -13.05
CA LYS A 454 -9.64 20.41 -11.83
C LYS A 454 -10.89 21.03 -11.21
N GLN A 455 -11.99 20.27 -11.12
CA GLN A 455 -13.21 20.77 -10.48
C GLN A 455 -12.84 21.37 -9.13
N LYS A 456 -13.06 22.67 -8.95
CA LYS A 456 -13.13 23.25 -7.62
C LYS A 456 -14.29 22.56 -6.92
N ASP A 457 -14.05 22.06 -5.71
CA ASP A 457 -15.04 21.47 -4.79
C ASP A 457 -16.12 22.50 -4.36
N GLU A 458 -16.63 23.36 -5.25
CA GLU A 458 -17.69 24.34 -4.95
C GLU A 458 -19.10 23.73 -5.10
N ASP A 459 -19.25 22.59 -5.78
CA ASP A 459 -20.59 22.06 -6.14
C ASP A 459 -21.20 21.04 -5.16
N LEU A 460 -20.53 20.69 -4.06
CA LEU A 460 -21.13 19.81 -3.03
C LEU A 460 -21.96 20.56 -1.97
N GLN A 461 -22.01 21.90 -1.98
CA GLN A 461 -22.88 22.67 -1.08
C GLN A 461 -24.23 23.10 -1.69
N ASN A 462 -24.47 22.91 -2.99
CA ASN A 462 -25.71 23.37 -3.64
C ASN A 462 -26.74 22.27 -3.97
N GLN A 463 -26.58 21.06 -3.44
CA GLN A 463 -27.62 20.01 -3.52
C GLN A 463 -28.19 19.66 -2.15
N THR A 464 -28.76 20.64 -1.45
CA THR A 464 -29.89 20.40 -0.53
C THR A 464 -30.68 21.68 -0.33
N SER A 465 -31.54 21.98 -1.30
CA SER A 465 -32.74 22.79 -1.10
C SER A 465 -33.70 22.55 -2.25
N ILE A 466 -34.46 21.46 -2.20
CA ILE A 466 -35.78 21.40 -2.81
C ILE A 466 -36.72 20.78 -1.77
N ASN A 467 -37.80 21.54 -1.50
CA ASN A 467 -38.82 21.37 -0.47
C ASN A 467 -39.38 19.96 -0.28
#